data_AF-A0AAN1EY85-F1
#
_entry.id   AF-A0AAN1EY85-F1
#
_cell.length_a   1.000
_cell.length_b   1.000
_cell.length_c   1.000
_cell.angle_alpha   90.00
_cell.angle_beta   90.00
_cell.angle_gamma   90.00
#
_symmetry.space_group_name_H-M   'P 1'
#
loop_
_entity.id
_entity.type
_entity.pdbx_description
1 polymer ?
#
loop_
_entity_poly.entity_id
_entity_poly.type
_entity_poly.pdbx_seq_one_letter_code
_entity_poly.pdbx_strand_id
1 'polypeptide(L)'
;MEANKVQDKKRYRQVENKNYQLSDFDYDLPHELIAQTPLKERDASRLLVLNADTGAMQDRHFYDILDYFKPGDALVMNDTRVMPARLYGVKPETGAHMEVLLLNNTSGDDWETLMKPARKAPVGTVIDFGDGLLKATVTKELDHGGRMIHFDYDGIFMEILDKLGETPLPPYIKEKLDDPEMYQTVYSKELGSAAAPTAGLHWTKELLKKVQDKGVKLVYLTLHVGLGTFRPVVEENIEAHKMHSEFYRLTPEAAATLNEVRDNGGRIIATGTTSIRTLEAIGTKFDGEIKPDSGWTDIFIKPGYQWKVVDAFITNFHLPKSTLVMLVAAFTGRDTILNAYKHAIEEKYRFFSFGDAMFIY
;
A
#
# COMPACT_ATOMS: atom_id res chain seq x y z
N MET A 1 35.32 -28.57 18.42
CA MET A 1 34.30 -27.64 18.96
C MET A 1 33.48 -27.17 17.77
N GLU A 2 32.49 -27.98 17.40
CA GLU A 2 31.56 -27.70 16.31
C GLU A 2 30.57 -26.64 16.79
N ALA A 3 30.60 -25.48 16.18
CA ALA A 3 29.63 -24.43 16.41
C ALA A 3 28.27 -24.89 15.84
N ASN A 4 27.26 -24.89 16.71
CA ASN A 4 25.86 -25.14 16.40
C ASN A 4 25.40 -24.29 15.20
N LYS A 5 25.38 -24.90 14.01
CA LYS A 5 24.46 -24.49 12.94
C LYS A 5 23.07 -24.94 13.37
N VAL A 6 22.39 -24.12 14.17
CA VAL A 6 20.94 -24.23 14.32
C VAL A 6 20.36 -23.91 12.95
N GLN A 7 20.01 -24.96 12.20
CA GLN A 7 19.08 -24.86 11.08
C GLN A 7 17.77 -24.30 11.64
N ASP A 8 17.55 -23.01 11.43
CA ASP A 8 16.29 -22.35 11.72
C ASP A 8 15.24 -22.96 10.78
N LYS A 9 14.50 -23.95 11.30
CA LYS A 9 13.41 -24.60 10.59
C LYS A 9 12.31 -23.56 10.39
N LYS A 10 12.28 -22.98 9.20
CA LYS A 10 11.19 -22.24 8.54
C LYS A 10 9.88 -22.21 9.36
N ARG A 11 9.59 -21.05 9.96
CA ARG A 11 8.40 -20.76 10.76
C ARG A 11 7.10 -20.62 9.96
N TYR A 12 7.13 -20.81 8.65
CA TYR A 12 5.94 -20.61 7.82
C TYR A 12 5.28 -21.96 7.56
N ARG A 13 4.04 -22.09 8.05
CA ARG A 13 3.14 -23.20 7.72
C ARG A 13 3.26 -23.49 6.23
N GLN A 14 3.41 -24.76 5.85
CA GLN A 14 3.16 -25.13 4.46
C GLN A 14 1.68 -24.85 4.20
N VAL A 15 1.37 -23.66 3.71
CA VAL A 15 0.05 -23.31 3.24
C VAL A 15 -0.23 -24.25 2.08
N GLU A 16 -1.32 -25.01 2.16
CA GLU A 16 -1.65 -26.03 1.16
C GLU A 16 -1.54 -25.44 -0.24
N ASN A 17 -0.81 -26.16 -1.10
CA ASN A 17 -0.67 -25.82 -2.52
C ASN A 17 -1.95 -26.26 -3.25
N LYS A 18 -3.04 -25.55 -2.95
CA LYS A 18 -4.37 -25.74 -3.52
C LYS A 18 -4.56 -24.72 -4.64
N ASN A 19 -5.18 -25.15 -5.74
CA ASN A 19 -5.60 -24.21 -6.79
C ASN A 19 -6.78 -23.39 -6.27
N TYR A 20 -6.50 -22.19 -5.78
CA TYR A 20 -7.52 -21.27 -5.29
C TYR A 20 -8.19 -20.52 -6.45
N GLN A 21 -9.50 -20.31 -6.31
CA GLN A 21 -10.30 -19.43 -7.16
C GLN A 21 -10.50 -18.09 -6.47
N LEU A 22 -10.85 -17.06 -7.24
CA LEU A 22 -11.16 -15.73 -6.71
C LEU A 22 -12.30 -15.79 -5.67
N SER A 23 -13.31 -16.63 -5.92
CA SER A 23 -14.44 -16.86 -5.00
C SER A 23 -14.03 -17.45 -3.66
N ASP A 24 -12.87 -18.10 -3.55
CA ASP A 24 -12.39 -18.62 -2.27
C ASP A 24 -12.01 -17.50 -1.29
N PHE A 25 -11.81 -16.27 -1.77
CA PHE A 25 -11.53 -15.09 -0.95
C PHE A 25 -12.71 -14.12 -0.89
N ASP A 26 -13.91 -14.60 -1.22
CA ASP A 26 -15.15 -13.86 -1.06
C ASP A 26 -15.66 -13.94 0.37
N TYR A 27 -16.27 -12.85 0.83
CA TYR A 27 -17.00 -12.80 2.10
C TYR A 27 -17.95 -11.59 2.09
N ASP A 28 -19.04 -11.70 2.85
CA ASP A 28 -20.05 -10.65 2.90
C ASP A 28 -19.58 -9.49 3.78
N LEU A 29 -19.16 -8.38 3.15
CA LEU A 29 -18.78 -7.15 3.84
C LEU A 29 -19.92 -6.11 3.77
N PRO A 30 -20.61 -5.81 4.90
CA PRO A 30 -21.59 -4.75 4.92
C PRO A 30 -20.98 -3.39 4.56
N HIS A 31 -21.64 -2.65 3.66
CA HIS A 31 -21.13 -1.38 3.14
C HIS A 31 -20.92 -0.33 4.24
N GLU A 32 -21.75 -0.35 5.29
CA GLU A 32 -21.68 0.54 6.44
C GLU A 32 -20.40 0.36 7.28
N LEU A 33 -19.72 -0.79 7.16
CA LEU A 33 -18.44 -1.01 7.83
C LEU A 33 -17.25 -0.43 7.05
N ILE A 34 -17.43 0.00 5.80
CA ILE A 34 -16.35 0.60 5.00
C ILE A 34 -16.18 2.06 5.40
N ALA A 35 -15.12 2.37 6.15
CA ALA A 35 -14.87 3.71 6.67
C ALA A 35 -14.67 4.73 5.54
N GLN A 36 -15.47 5.80 5.58
CA GLN A 36 -15.39 6.91 4.63
C GLN A 36 -14.47 8.04 5.09
N THR A 37 -14.24 8.16 6.40
CA THR A 37 -13.37 9.19 7.00
C THR A 37 -12.42 8.59 8.04
N PRO A 38 -11.18 9.10 8.14
CA PRO A 38 -10.26 8.69 9.20
C PRO A 38 -10.75 9.11 10.57
N LEU A 39 -10.30 8.41 11.62
CA LEU A 39 -10.46 8.90 12.99
C LEU A 39 -9.59 10.15 13.19
N LYS A 40 -10.10 11.11 13.96
CA LYS A 40 -9.33 12.30 14.36
C LYS A 40 -8.11 11.92 15.20
N GLU A 41 -8.33 11.03 16.17
CA GLU A 41 -7.27 10.36 16.94
C GLU A 41 -6.96 9.04 16.26
N ARG A 42 -5.88 9.02 15.47
CA ARG A 42 -5.56 7.91 14.56
C ARG A 42 -5.17 6.62 15.27
N ASP A 43 -4.51 6.73 16.42
CA ASP A 43 -4.08 5.62 17.25
C ASP A 43 -5.19 5.09 18.17
N ALA A 44 -6.36 5.74 18.19
CA ALA A 44 -7.56 5.25 18.85
C ALA A 44 -8.36 4.25 17.98
N SER A 45 -7.90 3.95 16.76
CA SER A 45 -8.47 2.87 15.95
C SER A 45 -8.40 1.53 16.68
N ARG A 46 -9.32 0.63 16.37
CA ARG A 46 -9.26 -0.73 16.94
C ARG A 46 -8.11 -1.50 16.29
N LEU A 47 -7.62 -2.49 17.02
CA LEU A 47 -6.58 -3.39 16.58
C LEU A 47 -7.03 -4.83 16.82
N LEU A 48 -7.22 -5.60 15.77
CA LEU A 48 -7.34 -7.05 15.89
C LEU A 48 -5.95 -7.67 15.89
N VAL A 49 -5.58 -8.32 16.98
CA VAL A 49 -4.32 -9.05 17.06
C VAL A 49 -4.57 -10.51 16.72
N LEU A 50 -3.86 -11.02 15.72
CA LEU A 50 -4.01 -12.39 15.21
C LEU A 50 -2.69 -13.13 15.28
N ASN A 51 -2.67 -14.25 15.99
CA ASN A 51 -1.56 -15.20 15.91
C ASN A 51 -1.74 -16.10 14.68
N ALA A 52 -0.80 -16.07 13.73
CA ALA A 52 -0.92 -16.75 12.45
C ALA A 52 -0.92 -18.29 12.58
N ASP A 53 -0.21 -18.83 13.57
CA ASP A 53 -0.07 -20.27 13.77
C ASP A 53 -1.30 -20.90 14.41
N THR A 54 -1.83 -20.25 15.45
CA THR A 54 -2.92 -20.80 16.29
C THR A 54 -4.30 -20.30 15.88
N GLY A 55 -4.37 -19.17 15.16
CA GLY A 55 -5.62 -18.46 14.87
C GLY A 55 -6.21 -17.75 16.09
N ALA A 56 -5.48 -17.64 17.21
CA ALA A 56 -5.93 -16.91 18.39
C ALA A 56 -6.05 -15.41 18.07
N MET A 57 -7.16 -14.80 18.53
CA MET A 57 -7.50 -13.41 18.28
C MET A 57 -7.64 -12.62 19.58
N GLN A 58 -7.26 -11.34 19.58
CA GLN A 58 -7.53 -10.41 20.68
C GLN A 58 -7.95 -9.04 20.13
N ASP A 59 -9.05 -8.50 20.67
CA ASP A 59 -9.51 -7.15 20.40
C ASP A 59 -8.78 -6.14 21.28
N ARG A 60 -8.13 -5.16 20.65
CA ARG A 60 -7.31 -4.11 21.28
C ARG A 60 -7.58 -2.76 20.64
N HIS A 61 -6.86 -1.74 21.08
CA HIS A 61 -6.71 -0.48 20.36
C HIS A 61 -5.30 -0.36 19.77
N PHE A 62 -5.14 0.47 18.74
CA PHE A 62 -3.86 0.58 18.04
C PHE A 62 -2.73 1.07 18.94
N TYR A 63 -3.01 1.95 19.91
CA TYR A 63 -2.00 2.36 20.90
C TYR A 63 -1.46 1.20 21.76
N ASP A 64 -2.17 0.07 21.87
CA ASP A 64 -1.72 -1.14 22.59
C ASP A 64 -0.68 -1.93 21.78
N ILE A 65 -0.41 -1.57 20.52
CA ILE A 65 0.55 -2.26 19.64
C ILE A 65 1.95 -2.39 20.27
N LEU A 66 2.32 -1.43 21.13
CA LEU A 66 3.59 -1.43 21.85
C LEU A 66 3.82 -2.72 22.65
N ASP A 67 2.77 -3.35 23.18
CA ASP A 67 2.86 -4.57 23.99
C ASP A 67 3.36 -5.76 23.18
N TYR A 68 3.21 -5.70 21.85
CA TYR A 68 3.60 -6.76 20.93
C TYR A 68 5.00 -6.58 20.35
N PHE A 69 5.71 -5.50 20.70
CA PHE A 69 7.08 -5.24 20.28
C PHE A 69 8.10 -5.57 21.37
N LYS A 70 9.28 -5.99 20.93
CA LYS A 70 10.43 -6.28 21.79
C LYS A 70 11.58 -5.33 21.45
N PRO A 71 12.41 -4.94 22.43
CA PRO A 71 13.67 -4.27 22.13
C PRO A 71 14.48 -5.09 21.13
N GLY A 72 15.04 -4.41 20.12
CA GLY A 72 15.79 -5.06 19.04
C GLY A 72 14.95 -5.44 17.81
N ASP A 73 13.62 -5.36 17.85
CA ASP A 73 12.80 -5.48 16.63
C ASP A 73 13.02 -4.28 15.68
N ALA A 74 12.67 -4.45 14.41
CA ALA A 74 12.55 -3.37 13.43
C ALA A 74 11.09 -3.18 13.00
N LEU A 75 10.63 -1.93 12.98
CA LEU A 75 9.38 -1.52 12.38
C LEU A 75 9.67 -0.86 11.02
N VAL A 76 9.27 -1.52 9.94
CA VAL A 76 9.53 -1.09 8.56
C VAL A 76 8.31 -0.40 7.99
N MET A 77 8.49 0.82 7.47
CA MET A 77 7.40 1.69 7.06
C MET A 77 7.63 2.28 5.67
N ASN A 78 6.57 2.34 4.85
CA ASN A 78 6.62 2.99 3.54
C ASN A 78 6.49 4.51 3.68
N ASP A 79 7.56 5.25 3.39
CA ASP A 79 7.65 6.71 3.53
C ASP A 79 7.11 7.47 2.31
N THR A 80 6.44 6.79 1.38
CA THR A 80 5.84 7.47 0.24
C THR A 80 4.79 8.48 0.66
N ARG A 81 4.70 9.56 -0.12
CA ARG A 81 3.74 10.65 0.04
C ARG A 81 2.85 10.74 -1.20
N VAL A 82 1.55 10.91 -0.97
CA VAL A 82 0.57 11.04 -2.06
C VAL A 82 0.75 12.39 -2.73
N MET A 83 0.90 12.42 -4.05
CA MET A 83 0.94 13.65 -4.83
C MET A 83 -0.47 14.20 -5.07
N PRO A 84 -0.66 15.53 -5.19
CA PRO A 84 -1.92 16.13 -5.65
C PRO A 84 -2.11 15.89 -7.16
N ALA A 85 -2.27 14.62 -7.53
CA ALA A 85 -2.21 14.13 -8.90
C ALA A 85 -3.55 14.18 -9.64
N ARG A 86 -4.62 14.72 -9.04
CA ARG A 86 -5.92 14.89 -9.72
C ARG A 86 -6.08 16.32 -10.20
N LEU A 87 -6.10 16.51 -11.51
CA LEU A 87 -6.28 17.79 -12.17
C LEU A 87 -7.67 17.88 -12.79
N TYR A 88 -8.27 19.07 -12.73
CA TYR A 88 -9.48 19.40 -13.47
C TYR A 88 -9.17 20.45 -14.51
N GLY A 89 -9.38 20.09 -15.76
CA GLY A 89 -9.11 20.94 -16.90
C GLY A 89 -10.33 21.10 -17.79
N VAL A 90 -10.17 21.92 -18.81
CA VAL A 90 -11.15 22.16 -19.85
C VAL A 90 -10.52 21.98 -21.22
N LYS A 91 -11.30 21.51 -22.18
CA LYS A 91 -10.88 21.54 -23.59
C LYS A 91 -11.05 22.95 -24.13
N PRO A 92 -10.00 23.64 -24.60
CA PRO A 92 -10.12 24.99 -25.12
C PRO A 92 -11.14 25.13 -26.26
N GLU A 93 -11.19 24.14 -27.16
CA GLU A 93 -12.05 24.18 -28.34
C GLU A 93 -13.56 24.04 -28.05
N THR A 94 -13.92 23.37 -26.95
CA THR A 94 -15.31 22.97 -26.69
C THR A 94 -15.83 23.39 -25.31
N GLY A 95 -14.96 23.86 -24.42
CA GLY A 95 -15.29 24.14 -23.02
C GLY A 95 -15.62 22.88 -22.20
N ALA A 96 -15.45 21.68 -22.75
CA ALA A 96 -15.80 20.45 -22.04
C ALA A 96 -14.84 20.18 -20.88
N HIS A 97 -15.39 19.92 -19.69
CA HIS A 97 -14.62 19.53 -18.51
C HIS A 97 -13.97 18.15 -18.66
N MET A 98 -12.73 18.05 -18.18
CA MET A 98 -11.93 16.84 -18.15
C MET A 98 -11.29 16.70 -16.76
N GLU A 99 -11.50 15.56 -16.12
CA GLU A 99 -10.72 15.14 -14.95
C GLU A 99 -9.56 14.29 -15.44
N VAL A 100 -8.34 14.61 -14.99
CA VAL A 100 -7.10 13.91 -15.33
C VAL A 100 -6.43 13.48 -14.04
N LEU A 101 -6.10 12.20 -13.94
CA LEU A 101 -5.49 11.60 -12.77
C LEU A 101 -4.13 11.01 -13.16
N LEU A 102 -3.06 11.60 -12.63
CA LEU A 102 -1.69 11.19 -12.93
C LEU A 102 -1.39 9.85 -12.25
N LEU A 103 -0.80 8.93 -13.02
CA LEU A 103 -0.43 7.60 -12.53
C LEU A 103 1.08 7.47 -12.39
N ASN A 104 1.82 7.68 -13.49
CA ASN A 104 3.24 7.44 -13.55
C ASN A 104 3.91 8.45 -14.49
N ASN A 105 5.02 9.05 -14.04
CA ASN A 105 5.89 9.82 -14.91
C ASN A 105 6.79 8.83 -15.66
N THR A 106 6.65 8.78 -16.98
CA THR A 106 7.42 7.83 -17.80
C THR A 106 8.75 8.41 -18.26
N SER A 107 8.79 9.69 -18.57
CA SER A 107 10.00 10.42 -18.99
C SER A 107 9.68 11.91 -19.10
N GLY A 108 10.50 12.78 -18.50
CA GLY A 108 10.33 14.23 -18.60
C GLY A 108 8.91 14.67 -18.24
N ASP A 109 8.21 15.24 -19.21
CA ASP A 109 6.84 15.75 -19.06
C ASP A 109 5.76 14.80 -19.59
N ASP A 110 6.13 13.55 -19.90
CA ASP A 110 5.22 12.49 -20.35
C ASP A 110 4.69 11.64 -19.19
N TRP A 111 3.36 11.64 -19.06
CA TRP A 111 2.66 10.97 -17.97
C TRP A 111 1.65 9.96 -18.47
N GLU A 112 1.63 8.81 -17.81
CA GLU A 112 0.49 7.89 -17.86
C GLU A 112 -0.63 8.44 -16.96
N THR A 113 -1.86 8.44 -17.47
CA THR A 113 -3.03 9.01 -16.78
C THR A 113 -4.29 8.18 -16.94
N LEU A 114 -5.23 8.37 -16.00
CA LEU A 114 -6.65 8.06 -16.19
C LEU A 114 -7.43 9.35 -16.43
N MET A 115 -8.39 9.31 -17.34
CA MET A 115 -9.16 10.48 -17.73
C MET A 115 -10.65 10.25 -17.63
N LYS A 116 -11.40 11.27 -17.22
CA LYS A 116 -12.86 11.22 -17.17
C LYS A 116 -13.46 12.50 -17.78
N PRO A 117 -14.32 12.40 -18.80
CA PRO A 117 -14.70 11.19 -19.54
C PRO A 117 -13.63 10.76 -20.58
N ALA A 118 -13.02 9.58 -20.41
CA ALA A 118 -11.97 9.04 -21.30
C ALA A 118 -12.35 9.02 -22.79
N ARG A 119 -13.62 8.68 -23.12
CA ARG A 119 -14.12 8.65 -24.51
C ARG A 119 -14.03 10.00 -25.21
N LYS A 120 -13.97 11.10 -24.46
CA LYS A 120 -13.78 12.44 -25.01
C LYS A 120 -12.31 12.83 -25.08
N ALA A 121 -11.35 11.93 -24.92
CA ALA A 121 -9.92 12.26 -25.00
C ALA A 121 -9.17 11.35 -26.00
N PRO A 122 -9.48 11.44 -27.31
CA PRO A 122 -8.65 10.81 -28.34
C PRO A 122 -7.28 11.48 -28.44
N VAL A 123 -6.33 10.80 -29.09
CA VAL A 123 -5.00 11.34 -29.41
C VAL A 123 -5.11 12.70 -30.10
N GLY A 124 -4.26 13.64 -29.69
CA GLY A 124 -4.25 15.04 -30.14
C GLY A 124 -5.16 15.96 -29.33
N THR A 125 -5.97 15.45 -28.40
CA THR A 125 -6.80 16.31 -27.53
C THR A 125 -5.91 17.17 -26.65
N VAL A 126 -6.12 18.49 -26.71
CA VAL A 126 -5.49 19.47 -25.81
C VAL A 126 -6.42 19.80 -24.64
N ILE A 127 -5.84 19.91 -23.45
CA ILE A 127 -6.54 20.20 -22.20
C ILE A 127 -5.78 21.32 -21.51
N ASP A 128 -6.51 22.31 -21.04
CA ASP A 128 -6.00 23.46 -20.32
C ASP A 128 -6.40 23.35 -18.84
N PHE A 129 -5.45 23.62 -17.95
CA PHE A 129 -5.64 23.60 -16.51
C PHE A 129 -5.22 24.97 -15.95
N GLY A 130 -6.12 25.60 -15.19
CA GLY A 130 -5.82 26.86 -14.49
C GLY A 130 -5.53 28.03 -15.42
N ASP A 131 -6.37 28.24 -16.45
CA ASP A 131 -6.32 29.39 -17.37
C ASP A 131 -4.96 29.55 -18.08
N GLY A 132 -4.44 28.44 -18.61
CA GLY A 132 -3.17 28.41 -19.35
C GLY A 132 -1.92 28.19 -18.50
N LEU A 133 -2.05 28.01 -17.18
CA LEU A 133 -0.93 27.72 -16.29
C LEU A 133 -0.28 26.35 -16.61
N LEU A 134 -1.08 25.39 -17.04
CA LEU A 134 -0.63 24.07 -17.48
C LEU A 134 -1.48 23.60 -18.65
N LYS A 135 -0.85 23.08 -19.69
CA LYS A 135 -1.54 22.42 -20.80
C LYS A 135 -1.07 20.99 -20.94
N ALA A 136 -1.94 20.12 -21.42
CA ALA A 136 -1.59 18.75 -21.76
C ALA A 136 -2.14 18.34 -23.11
N THR A 137 -1.36 17.57 -23.85
CA THR A 137 -1.77 16.96 -25.11
C THR A 137 -1.80 15.45 -24.98
N VAL A 138 -2.91 14.81 -25.35
CA VAL A 138 -3.00 13.34 -25.38
C VAL A 138 -2.13 12.80 -26.52
N THR A 139 -1.11 12.02 -26.18
CA THR A 139 -0.14 11.48 -27.15
C THR A 139 -0.43 10.04 -27.53
N LYS A 140 -1.07 9.24 -26.65
CA LYS A 140 -1.35 7.82 -26.92
C LYS A 140 -2.53 7.29 -26.10
N GLU A 141 -3.27 6.33 -26.67
CA GLU A 141 -4.24 5.49 -25.95
C GLU A 141 -3.59 4.19 -25.44
N LEU A 142 -3.91 3.79 -24.21
CA LEU A 142 -3.40 2.56 -23.60
C LEU A 142 -4.49 1.49 -23.52
N ASP A 143 -4.11 0.22 -23.65
CA ASP A 143 -5.03 -0.93 -23.73
C ASP A 143 -5.94 -1.06 -22.50
N HIS A 144 -5.46 -0.60 -21.34
CA HIS A 144 -6.22 -0.59 -20.09
C HIS A 144 -7.12 0.64 -19.90
N GLY A 145 -7.40 1.39 -20.98
CA GLY A 145 -8.24 2.58 -20.95
C GLY A 145 -7.56 3.85 -20.44
N GLY A 146 -6.26 3.81 -20.14
CA GLY A 146 -5.46 4.98 -19.80
C GLY A 146 -5.06 5.81 -21.02
N ARG A 147 -4.42 6.95 -20.77
CA ARG A 147 -3.87 7.85 -21.80
C ARG A 147 -2.46 8.27 -21.42
N MET A 148 -1.56 8.28 -22.39
CA MET A 148 -0.33 9.06 -22.27
C MET A 148 -0.65 10.50 -22.63
N ILE A 149 -0.17 11.43 -21.82
CA ILE A 149 -0.23 12.86 -22.10
C ILE A 149 1.17 13.46 -21.97
N HIS A 150 1.41 14.52 -22.73
CA HIS A 150 2.58 15.38 -22.60
C HIS A 150 2.15 16.71 -21.99
N PHE A 151 2.86 17.20 -20.98
CA PHE A 151 2.59 18.50 -20.37
C PHE A 151 3.45 19.62 -20.97
N ASP A 152 2.82 20.78 -21.17
CA ASP A 152 3.45 22.02 -21.58
C ASP A 152 3.20 23.09 -20.51
N TYR A 153 4.27 23.63 -19.91
CA TYR A 153 4.20 24.64 -18.85
C TYR A 153 5.53 25.41 -18.72
N ASP A 154 5.48 26.55 -18.04
CA ASP A 154 6.65 27.33 -17.63
C ASP A 154 6.94 27.14 -16.14
N GLY A 155 8.21 26.98 -15.75
CA GLY A 155 8.63 26.89 -14.34
C GLY A 155 8.76 25.46 -13.81
N ILE A 156 8.36 25.24 -12.55
CA ILE A 156 8.52 23.95 -11.85
C ILE A 156 7.17 23.23 -11.81
N PHE A 157 7.08 22.06 -12.45
CA PHE A 157 5.86 21.26 -12.53
C PHE A 157 5.18 21.01 -11.17
N MET A 158 5.98 20.67 -10.15
CA MET A 158 5.47 20.37 -8.82
C MET A 158 4.80 21.59 -8.16
N GLU A 159 5.30 22.80 -8.36
CA GLU A 159 4.67 24.01 -7.83
C GLU A 159 3.34 24.32 -8.53
N ILE A 160 3.20 23.92 -9.80
CA ILE A 160 1.96 24.05 -10.55
C ILE A 160 0.96 22.99 -10.08
N LEU A 161 1.41 21.75 -9.89
CA LEU A 161 0.58 20.68 -9.32
C LEU A 161 0.07 21.03 -7.93
N ASP A 162 0.89 21.63 -7.06
CA ASP A 162 0.46 22.05 -5.72
C ASP A 162 -0.64 23.13 -5.78
N LYS A 163 -0.71 23.92 -6.85
CA LYS A 163 -1.75 24.95 -7.06
C LYS A 163 -3.02 24.40 -7.69
N LEU A 164 -2.89 23.47 -8.64
CA LEU A 164 -3.99 23.00 -9.48
C LEU A 164 -4.55 21.64 -9.08
N GLY A 165 -3.75 20.84 -8.40
CA GLY A 165 -4.02 19.45 -8.11
C GLY A 165 -4.80 19.24 -6.81
N GLU A 166 -5.66 18.22 -6.83
CA GLU A 166 -6.28 17.66 -5.64
C GLU A 166 -5.61 16.32 -5.29
N THR A 167 -5.48 16.02 -3.99
CA THR A 167 -5.05 14.69 -3.54
C THR A 167 -6.08 13.65 -3.97
N PRO A 168 -5.72 12.68 -4.81
CA PRO A 168 -6.65 11.67 -5.24
C PRO A 168 -6.99 10.74 -4.08
N LEU A 169 -8.28 10.63 -3.80
CA LEU A 169 -8.79 9.59 -2.93
C LEU A 169 -9.15 8.35 -3.76
N PRO A 170 -8.95 7.14 -3.20
CA PRO A 170 -9.43 5.92 -3.81
C PRO A 170 -10.93 5.96 -4.11
N PRO A 171 -11.40 5.28 -5.18
CA PRO A 171 -12.75 5.48 -5.74
C PRO A 171 -13.91 5.08 -4.81
N TYR A 172 -13.66 4.30 -3.77
CA TYR A 172 -14.65 3.89 -2.77
C TYR A 172 -14.82 4.91 -1.63
N ILE A 173 -13.93 5.90 -1.53
CA ILE A 173 -14.04 7.01 -0.58
C ILE A 173 -14.81 8.12 -1.29
N LYS A 174 -16.06 8.32 -0.86
CA LYS A 174 -16.95 9.32 -1.47
C LYS A 174 -16.91 10.66 -0.74
N GLU A 175 -16.58 10.61 0.55
CA GLU A 175 -16.47 11.80 1.38
C GLU A 175 -15.21 12.60 1.01
N LYS A 176 -15.35 13.92 0.99
CA LYS A 176 -14.19 14.81 0.91
C LYS A 176 -13.56 14.92 2.30
N LEU A 177 -12.23 14.97 2.34
CA LEU A 177 -11.52 15.26 3.57
C LEU A 177 -11.43 16.78 3.76
N ASP A 178 -11.72 17.24 4.97
CA ASP A 178 -11.51 18.63 5.35
C ASP A 178 -10.01 18.98 5.38
N ASP A 179 -9.18 18.01 5.76
CA ASP A 179 -7.73 18.12 5.81
C ASP A 179 -7.09 17.00 4.95
N PRO A 180 -6.49 17.33 3.79
CA PRO A 180 -5.78 16.36 2.95
C PRO A 180 -4.60 15.68 3.64
N GLU A 181 -3.96 16.31 4.63
CA GLU A 181 -2.89 15.66 5.42
C GLU A 181 -3.43 14.47 6.21
N MET A 182 -4.74 14.39 6.41
CA MET A 182 -5.34 13.21 7.03
C MET A 182 -5.26 11.95 6.16
N TYR A 183 -4.85 12.08 4.89
CA TYR A 183 -4.53 10.95 4.02
C TYR A 183 -3.02 10.77 3.82
N GLN A 184 -2.19 11.33 4.72
CA GLN A 184 -0.75 11.15 4.70
C GLN A 184 -0.29 10.48 6.00
N THR A 185 0.75 9.64 5.92
CA THR A 185 1.40 9.14 7.13
C THR A 185 2.22 10.27 7.76
N VAL A 186 2.33 10.26 9.10
CA VAL A 186 3.07 11.29 9.86
C VAL A 186 4.58 11.30 9.58
N TYR A 187 5.06 10.33 8.82
CA TYR A 187 6.45 10.11 8.42
C TYR A 187 6.64 10.11 6.90
N SER A 188 5.61 10.45 6.11
CA SER A 188 5.69 10.55 4.65
C SER A 188 6.68 11.63 4.21
N LYS A 189 7.48 11.33 3.18
CA LYS A 189 8.53 12.21 2.64
C LYS A 189 8.63 12.13 1.13
N GLU A 190 8.61 10.92 0.57
CA GLU A 190 8.94 10.69 -0.84
C GLU A 190 7.70 10.85 -1.72
N LEU A 191 7.57 12.03 -2.33
CA LEU A 191 6.51 12.36 -3.28
C LEU A 191 6.58 11.44 -4.51
N GLY A 192 5.46 10.80 -4.84
CA GLY A 192 5.37 9.96 -6.03
C GLY A 192 4.18 9.02 -6.06
N SER A 193 3.49 8.81 -4.93
CA SER A 193 2.40 7.85 -4.86
C SER A 193 1.06 8.46 -5.29
N ALA A 194 0.19 7.64 -5.88
CA ALA A 194 -1.21 8.00 -6.12
C ALA A 194 -2.12 7.62 -4.94
N ALA A 195 -1.63 6.85 -3.97
CA ALA A 195 -2.36 6.50 -2.76
C ALA A 195 -1.46 6.31 -1.54
N ALA A 196 -2.03 6.54 -0.36
CA ALA A 196 -1.29 6.44 0.88
C ALA A 196 -1.08 4.97 1.29
N PRO A 197 0.02 4.64 1.98
CA PRO A 197 0.16 3.36 2.67
C PRO A 197 -0.73 3.37 3.92
N THR A 198 -1.98 2.95 3.78
CA THR A 198 -3.06 3.26 4.73
C THR A 198 -2.92 2.62 6.10
N ALA A 199 -2.22 1.48 6.21
CA ALA A 199 -1.88 0.90 7.51
C ALA A 199 -0.91 1.79 8.32
N GLY A 200 -0.16 2.65 7.62
CA GLY A 200 0.70 3.65 8.24
C GLY A 200 -0.05 4.83 8.85
N LEU A 201 -1.32 5.03 8.47
CA LEU A 201 -2.12 6.17 8.92
C LEU A 201 -2.53 6.10 10.39
N HIS A 202 -2.39 4.94 11.03
CA HIS A 202 -2.70 4.73 12.45
C HIS A 202 -1.60 5.27 13.37
N TRP A 203 -0.38 5.45 12.86
CA TRP A 203 0.75 5.93 13.65
C TRP A 203 0.65 7.43 13.93
N THR A 204 0.84 7.78 15.20
CA THR A 204 1.09 9.15 15.64
C THR A 204 2.59 9.36 15.88
N LYS A 205 3.04 10.62 15.87
CA LYS A 205 4.47 10.93 16.14
C LYS A 205 4.84 10.51 17.57
N GLU A 206 3.91 10.68 18.49
CA GLU A 206 4.00 10.32 19.90
C GLU A 206 4.14 8.81 20.06
N LEU A 207 3.33 8.02 19.35
CA LEU A 207 3.40 6.56 19.41
C LEU A 207 4.70 6.03 18.77
N LEU A 208 5.13 6.59 17.63
CA LEU A 208 6.43 6.23 17.02
C LEU A 208 7.61 6.56 17.93
N LYS A 209 7.54 7.67 18.66
CA LYS A 209 8.55 7.98 19.68
C LYS A 209 8.58 6.91 20.78
N LYS A 210 7.43 6.45 21.27
CA LYS A 210 7.36 5.35 22.26
C LYS A 210 7.95 4.04 21.71
N VAL A 211 7.74 3.75 20.42
CA VAL A 211 8.35 2.59 19.73
C VAL A 211 9.88 2.69 19.78
N GLN A 212 10.45 3.85 19.44
CA GLN A 212 11.90 4.07 19.51
C GLN A 212 12.43 4.00 20.94
N ASP A 213 11.75 4.61 21.89
CA ASP A 213 12.14 4.61 23.31
C ASP A 213 12.11 3.19 23.91
N LYS A 214 11.30 2.28 23.35
CA LYS A 214 11.29 0.84 23.70
C LYS A 214 12.46 0.05 23.09
N GLY A 215 13.29 0.67 22.25
CA GLY A 215 14.44 0.04 21.61
C GLY A 215 14.13 -0.65 20.28
N VAL A 216 12.98 -0.35 19.66
CA VAL A 216 12.64 -0.82 18.31
C VAL A 216 13.23 0.14 17.27
N LYS A 217 13.82 -0.40 16.21
CA LYS A 217 14.40 0.40 15.11
C LYS A 217 13.31 0.81 14.13
N LEU A 218 13.15 2.11 13.87
CA LEU A 218 12.30 2.57 12.76
C LEU A 218 13.12 2.54 11.48
N VAL A 219 12.64 1.81 10.48
CA VAL A 219 13.29 1.69 9.17
C VAL A 219 12.31 2.12 8.09
N TYR A 220 12.78 2.92 7.14
CA TYR A 220 11.96 3.43 6.05
C TYR A 220 12.38 2.81 4.72
N LEU A 221 11.39 2.54 3.89
CA LEU A 221 11.53 2.19 2.49
C LEU A 221 10.54 3.02 1.69
N THR A 222 10.72 3.09 0.38
CA THR A 222 9.80 3.79 -0.50
C THR A 222 9.15 2.78 -1.43
N LEU A 223 7.82 2.82 -1.54
CA LEU A 223 7.07 2.20 -2.64
C LEU A 223 5.99 3.16 -3.11
N HIS A 224 6.02 3.56 -4.38
CA HIS A 224 5.00 4.40 -4.98
C HIS A 224 3.82 3.56 -5.44
N VAL A 225 2.68 3.75 -4.78
CA VAL A 225 1.44 3.02 -5.07
C VAL A 225 0.80 3.65 -6.30
N GLY A 226 0.72 2.86 -7.38
CA GLY A 226 -0.04 3.25 -8.56
C GLY A 226 -1.54 2.96 -8.37
N LEU A 227 -2.41 3.65 -9.12
CA LEU A 227 -3.85 3.35 -9.04
C LEU A 227 -4.24 1.98 -9.62
N GLY A 228 -3.33 1.32 -10.33
CA GLY A 228 -3.47 -0.08 -10.73
C GLY A 228 -3.79 -0.99 -9.54
N THR A 229 -3.29 -0.66 -8.35
CA THR A 229 -3.52 -1.42 -7.11
C THR A 229 -4.98 -1.44 -6.64
N PHE A 230 -5.81 -0.51 -7.14
CA PHE A 230 -7.26 -0.51 -6.86
C PHE A 230 -8.11 -1.18 -7.94
N ARG A 231 -7.49 -1.69 -9.01
CA ARG A 231 -8.26 -2.40 -10.04
C ARG A 231 -8.75 -3.74 -9.46
N PRO A 232 -10.03 -4.08 -9.68
CA PRO A 232 -10.55 -5.36 -9.22
C PRO A 232 -9.82 -6.50 -9.93
N VAL A 233 -9.60 -7.60 -9.22
CA VAL A 233 -9.21 -8.87 -9.84
C VAL A 233 -10.43 -9.37 -10.61
N VAL A 234 -10.27 -9.64 -11.90
CA VAL A 234 -11.37 -10.09 -12.78
C VAL A 234 -11.20 -11.55 -13.20
N GLU A 235 -10.00 -12.10 -13.03
CA GLU A 235 -9.69 -13.49 -13.34
C GLU A 235 -10.24 -14.43 -12.27
N GLU A 236 -10.97 -15.47 -12.69
CA GLU A 236 -11.44 -16.52 -11.77
C GLU A 236 -10.27 -17.28 -11.15
N ASN A 237 -9.32 -17.71 -11.98
CA ASN A 237 -8.08 -18.33 -11.52
C ASN A 237 -7.09 -17.24 -11.10
N ILE A 238 -6.76 -17.22 -9.81
CA ILE A 238 -5.83 -16.21 -9.27
C ILE A 238 -4.43 -16.31 -9.90
N GLU A 239 -4.00 -17.49 -10.35
CA GLU A 239 -2.69 -17.67 -11.01
C GLU A 239 -2.58 -16.91 -12.34
N ALA A 240 -3.70 -16.55 -12.96
CA ALA A 240 -3.72 -15.80 -14.21
C ALA A 240 -3.63 -14.28 -14.01
N HIS A 241 -3.79 -13.79 -12.77
CA HIS A 241 -3.80 -12.36 -12.48
C HIS A 241 -2.41 -11.75 -12.65
N LYS A 242 -2.36 -10.63 -13.39
CA LYS A 242 -1.13 -9.86 -13.58
C LYS A 242 -1.15 -8.63 -12.68
N MET A 243 -0.20 -8.59 -11.74
CA MET A 243 0.00 -7.42 -10.89
C MET A 243 0.50 -6.23 -11.69
N HIS A 244 0.09 -5.04 -11.28
CA HIS A 244 0.71 -3.81 -11.73
C HIS A 244 2.07 -3.63 -11.06
N SER A 245 3.07 -3.28 -11.87
CA SER A 245 4.41 -2.95 -11.37
C SER A 245 4.38 -1.65 -10.59
N GLU A 246 5.02 -1.65 -9.42
CA GLU A 246 5.20 -0.47 -8.58
C GLU A 246 6.69 -0.21 -8.38
N PHE A 247 7.07 1.06 -8.39
CA PHE A 247 8.44 1.46 -8.08
C PHE A 247 8.71 1.29 -6.58
N TYR A 248 9.86 0.72 -6.23
CA TYR A 248 10.33 0.63 -4.87
C TYR A 248 11.81 1.04 -4.74
N ARG A 249 12.19 1.39 -3.51
CA ARG A 249 13.57 1.65 -3.11
C ARG A 249 13.81 1.27 -1.64
N LEU A 250 14.92 0.59 -1.40
CA LEU A 250 15.48 0.35 -0.07
C LEU A 250 16.93 0.88 -0.06
N THR A 251 17.24 1.78 0.86
CA THR A 251 18.57 2.41 0.91
C THR A 251 19.62 1.50 1.56
N PRO A 252 20.93 1.76 1.36
CA PRO A 252 22.01 1.03 2.03
C PRO A 252 21.88 1.03 3.56
N GLU A 253 21.51 2.16 4.15
CA GLU A 253 21.37 2.32 5.61
C GLU A 253 20.19 1.50 6.14
N ALA A 254 19.06 1.51 5.42
CA ALA A 254 17.90 0.72 5.75
C ALA A 254 18.21 -0.79 5.68
N ALA A 255 18.86 -1.23 4.60
CA ALA A 255 19.27 -2.63 4.44
C ALA A 255 20.27 -3.06 5.53
N ALA A 256 21.27 -2.22 5.86
CA ALA A 256 22.23 -2.51 6.92
C ALA A 256 21.55 -2.65 8.29
N THR A 257 20.63 -1.75 8.63
CA THR A 257 19.87 -1.79 9.89
C THR A 257 19.03 -3.07 10.00
N LEU A 258 18.37 -3.48 8.91
CA LEU A 258 17.55 -4.70 8.90
C LEU A 258 18.39 -5.97 9.02
N ASN A 259 19.56 -6.02 8.39
CA ASN A 259 20.49 -7.13 8.58
C ASN A 259 21.00 -7.19 10.02
N GLU A 260 21.37 -6.05 10.63
CA GLU A 260 21.78 -6.00 12.04
C GLU A 260 20.68 -6.53 12.97
N VAL A 261 19.42 -6.11 12.75
CA VAL A 261 18.27 -6.59 13.52
C VAL A 261 18.14 -8.11 13.41
N ARG A 262 18.20 -8.64 12.19
CA ARG A 262 18.09 -10.07 11.92
C ARG A 262 19.25 -10.87 12.53
N ASP A 263 20.48 -10.38 12.40
CA ASP A 263 21.69 -11.03 12.94
C ASP A 263 21.66 -11.09 14.48
N ASN A 264 20.99 -10.12 15.11
CA ASN A 264 20.75 -10.09 16.56
C ASN A 264 19.48 -10.83 17.01
N GLY A 265 18.77 -11.50 16.09
CA GLY A 265 17.56 -12.27 16.39
C GLY A 265 16.29 -11.45 16.66
N GLY A 266 16.30 -10.16 16.30
CA GLY A 266 15.11 -9.31 16.31
C GLY A 266 14.19 -9.59 15.11
N ARG A 267 12.91 -9.22 15.23
CA ARG A 267 11.93 -9.42 14.16
C ARG A 267 11.88 -8.23 13.21
N ILE A 268 11.60 -8.51 11.94
CA ILE A 268 11.28 -7.51 10.93
C ILE A 268 9.75 -7.41 10.81
N ILE A 269 9.19 -6.31 11.33
CA ILE A 269 7.76 -6.06 11.39
C ILE A 269 7.39 -5.02 10.34
N ALA A 270 6.63 -5.40 9.32
CA ALA A 270 6.21 -4.49 8.26
C ALA A 270 4.93 -3.72 8.63
N THR A 271 4.88 -2.42 8.30
CA THR A 271 3.65 -1.61 8.37
C THR A 271 3.08 -1.42 6.97
N GLY A 272 2.04 -2.18 6.66
CA GLY A 272 1.30 -2.14 5.40
C GLY A 272 1.83 -3.11 4.35
N THR A 273 0.93 -3.52 3.47
CA THR A 273 1.20 -4.48 2.39
C THR A 273 2.23 -3.98 1.38
N THR A 274 2.37 -2.66 1.21
CA THR A 274 3.41 -2.07 0.37
C THR A 274 4.80 -2.35 0.93
N SER A 275 5.00 -2.22 2.24
CA SER A 275 6.27 -2.55 2.89
C SER A 275 6.57 -4.04 2.81
N ILE A 276 5.55 -4.89 2.97
CA ILE A 276 5.67 -6.33 2.76
C ILE A 276 6.16 -6.64 1.35
N ARG A 277 5.47 -6.12 0.31
CA ARG A 277 5.83 -6.37 -1.09
C ARG A 277 7.25 -5.92 -1.41
N THR A 278 7.70 -4.77 -0.93
CA THR A 278 9.08 -4.32 -1.13
C THR A 278 10.09 -5.27 -0.49
N LEU A 279 9.91 -5.60 0.79
CA LEU A 279 10.83 -6.48 1.52
C LEU A 279 10.88 -7.88 0.89
N GLU A 280 9.73 -8.44 0.55
CA GLU A 280 9.62 -9.78 -0.03
C GLU A 280 10.06 -9.83 -1.51
N ALA A 281 9.93 -8.74 -2.27
CA ALA A 281 10.53 -8.63 -3.60
C ALA A 281 12.06 -8.66 -3.53
N ILE A 282 12.65 -7.88 -2.61
CA ILE A 282 14.10 -7.87 -2.37
C ILE A 282 14.56 -9.25 -1.87
N GLY A 283 13.89 -9.79 -0.87
CA GLY A 283 14.17 -11.14 -0.35
C GLY A 283 14.07 -12.21 -1.44
N THR A 284 13.06 -12.15 -2.30
CA THR A 284 12.95 -13.11 -3.42
C THR A 284 14.09 -12.96 -4.40
N LYS A 285 14.42 -11.73 -4.79
CA LYS A 285 15.48 -11.41 -5.75
C LYS A 285 16.88 -11.82 -5.26
N PHE A 286 17.15 -11.71 -3.97
CA PHE A 286 18.46 -11.99 -3.37
C PHE A 286 18.46 -13.19 -2.42
N ASP A 287 17.56 -14.14 -2.64
CA ASP A 287 17.44 -15.39 -1.89
C ASP A 287 17.45 -15.26 -0.36
N GLY A 288 16.69 -14.28 0.14
CA GLY A 288 16.52 -13.98 1.55
C GLY A 288 17.52 -12.96 2.09
N GLU A 289 18.54 -12.57 1.33
CA GLU A 289 19.43 -11.48 1.72
C GLU A 289 18.73 -10.12 1.55
N ILE A 290 18.86 -9.25 2.54
CA ILE A 290 18.30 -7.88 2.48
C ILE A 290 19.40 -6.98 1.92
N LYS A 291 19.26 -6.55 0.66
CA LYS A 291 20.24 -5.67 -0.02
C LYS A 291 19.63 -4.32 -0.35
N PRO A 292 20.44 -3.24 -0.39
CA PRO A 292 20.00 -2.00 -1.02
C PRO A 292 19.63 -2.29 -2.47
N ASP A 293 18.46 -1.82 -2.86
CA ASP A 293 17.93 -2.07 -4.19
C ASP A 293 16.86 -1.04 -4.55
N SER A 294 16.69 -0.83 -5.84
CA SER A 294 15.64 0.02 -6.39
C SER A 294 15.20 -0.50 -7.74
N GLY A 295 13.91 -0.45 -8.01
CA GLY A 295 13.39 -0.89 -9.29
C GLY A 295 11.89 -1.03 -9.27
N TRP A 296 11.38 -1.86 -10.17
CA TRP A 296 9.97 -2.13 -10.31
C TRP A 296 9.65 -3.52 -9.78
N THR A 297 8.54 -3.67 -9.08
CA THR A 297 8.04 -4.97 -8.62
C THR A 297 6.59 -5.17 -8.96
N ASP A 298 6.30 -6.29 -9.60
CA ASP A 298 4.97 -6.86 -9.84
C ASP A 298 4.75 -8.10 -8.96
N ILE A 299 5.45 -8.21 -7.82
CA ILE A 299 5.34 -9.38 -6.96
C ILE A 299 3.88 -9.61 -6.54
N PHE A 300 3.41 -10.84 -6.77
CA PHE A 300 2.10 -11.29 -6.34
C PHE A 300 2.25 -12.30 -5.20
N ILE A 301 2.07 -11.82 -3.97
CA ILE A 301 2.10 -12.66 -2.76
C ILE A 301 0.70 -13.24 -2.55
N LYS A 302 0.62 -14.58 -2.54
CA LYS A 302 -0.62 -15.34 -2.41
C LYS A 302 -0.34 -16.70 -1.76
N PRO A 303 -1.37 -17.47 -1.32
CA PRO A 303 -1.16 -18.77 -0.70
C PRO A 303 -0.18 -19.67 -1.46
N GLY A 304 0.73 -20.30 -0.72
CA GLY A 304 1.87 -21.05 -1.28
C GLY A 304 3.17 -20.25 -1.39
N TYR A 305 3.13 -18.92 -1.20
CA TYR A 305 4.33 -18.08 -1.16
C TYR A 305 5.28 -18.47 -0.02
N GLN A 306 6.59 -18.44 -0.30
CA GLN A 306 7.64 -18.74 0.66
C GLN A 306 8.20 -17.42 1.21
N TRP A 307 7.78 -17.07 2.42
CA TRP A 307 8.23 -15.86 3.12
C TRP A 307 9.73 -15.89 3.41
N LYS A 308 10.39 -14.75 3.16
CA LYS A 308 11.85 -14.65 3.26
C LYS A 308 12.33 -13.60 4.25
N VAL A 309 11.57 -12.53 4.46
CA VAL A 309 12.05 -11.35 5.21
C VAL A 309 11.10 -10.94 6.32
N VAL A 310 9.80 -10.90 6.07
CA VAL A 310 8.81 -10.36 7.03
C VAL A 310 8.41 -11.42 8.06
N ASP A 311 8.56 -11.10 9.34
CA ASP A 311 8.21 -11.99 10.45
C ASP A 311 6.82 -11.72 11.05
N ALA A 312 6.35 -10.48 10.94
CA ALA A 312 5.05 -10.03 11.43
C ALA A 312 4.67 -8.74 10.68
N PHE A 313 3.39 -8.37 10.70
CA PHE A 313 2.99 -7.13 10.05
C PHE A 313 1.71 -6.51 10.61
N ILE A 314 1.59 -5.21 10.35
CA ILE A 314 0.41 -4.39 10.60
C ILE A 314 -0.25 -4.12 9.26
N THR A 315 -1.55 -4.32 9.16
CA THR A 315 -2.32 -4.00 7.95
C THR A 315 -3.74 -3.55 8.29
N ASN A 316 -4.49 -3.05 7.31
CA ASN A 316 -5.94 -2.84 7.45
C ASN A 316 -6.72 -4.12 7.12
N PHE A 317 -8.03 -4.08 7.30
CA PHE A 317 -8.94 -5.07 6.72
C PHE A 317 -9.18 -4.79 5.23
N HIS A 318 -9.07 -5.82 4.38
CA HIS A 318 -9.06 -5.67 2.92
C HIS A 318 -10.34 -6.18 2.27
N LEU A 319 -10.79 -5.57 1.18
CA LEU A 319 -12.02 -5.98 0.48
C LEU A 319 -12.06 -7.48 0.11
N PRO A 320 -13.26 -8.08 0.01
CA PRO A 320 -13.42 -9.42 -0.55
C PRO A 320 -12.86 -9.47 -1.97
N LYS A 321 -12.34 -10.64 -2.36
CA LYS A 321 -11.77 -10.88 -3.70
C LYS A 321 -10.61 -9.93 -4.07
N SER A 322 -9.90 -9.37 -3.09
CA SER A 322 -8.74 -8.49 -3.34
C SER A 322 -7.42 -9.24 -3.31
N THR A 323 -6.42 -8.74 -4.05
CA THR A 323 -5.04 -9.25 -3.96
C THR A 323 -4.46 -9.11 -2.55
N LEU A 324 -4.92 -8.11 -1.78
CA LEU A 324 -4.47 -7.87 -0.42
C LEU A 324 -4.98 -8.93 0.58
N VAL A 325 -6.23 -9.39 0.47
CA VAL A 325 -6.69 -10.51 1.31
C VAL A 325 -5.93 -11.80 0.97
N MET A 326 -5.56 -12.01 -0.29
CA MET A 326 -4.71 -13.14 -0.70
C MET A 326 -3.29 -13.04 -0.13
N LEU A 327 -2.70 -11.85 -0.11
CA LEU A 327 -1.39 -11.62 0.51
C LEU A 327 -1.43 -11.97 2.00
N VAL A 328 -2.45 -11.53 2.72
CA VAL A 328 -2.59 -11.86 4.15
C VAL A 328 -2.83 -13.36 4.35
N ALA A 329 -3.67 -13.97 3.52
CA ALA A 329 -3.92 -15.42 3.52
C ALA A 329 -2.65 -16.23 3.23
N ALA A 330 -1.68 -15.68 2.49
CA ALA A 330 -0.39 -16.32 2.25
C ALA A 330 0.44 -16.46 3.53
N PHE A 331 0.21 -15.61 4.52
CA PHE A 331 0.88 -15.66 5.82
C PHE A 331 0.12 -16.52 6.82
N THR A 332 -1.19 -16.32 6.93
CA THR A 332 -2.03 -16.92 7.99
C THR A 332 -2.67 -18.25 7.62
N GLY A 333 -2.74 -18.54 6.32
CA GLY A 333 -3.71 -19.48 5.75
C GLY A 333 -5.08 -18.83 5.50
N ARG A 334 -5.76 -19.32 4.46
CA ARG A 334 -7.04 -18.77 3.96
C ARG A 334 -8.17 -18.83 4.99
N ASP A 335 -8.39 -19.98 5.62
CA ASP A 335 -9.49 -20.12 6.58
C ASP A 335 -9.25 -19.27 7.84
N THR A 336 -7.99 -19.17 8.30
CA THR A 336 -7.61 -18.35 9.45
C THR A 336 -7.99 -16.88 9.24
N ILE A 337 -7.61 -16.30 8.09
CA ILE A 337 -7.89 -14.89 7.83
C ILE A 337 -9.37 -14.62 7.59
N LEU A 338 -10.09 -15.52 6.91
CA LEU A 338 -11.52 -15.34 6.69
C LEU A 338 -12.33 -15.46 7.98
N ASN A 339 -11.91 -16.33 8.91
CA ASN A 339 -12.50 -16.37 10.26
C ASN A 339 -12.24 -15.08 11.04
N ALA A 340 -11.02 -14.51 10.95
CA ALA A 340 -10.71 -13.23 11.57
C ALA A 340 -11.53 -12.07 10.98
N TYR A 341 -11.77 -12.09 9.67
CA TYR A 341 -12.60 -11.07 9.00
C TYR A 341 -14.07 -11.22 9.37
N LYS A 342 -14.56 -12.45 9.51
CA LYS A 342 -15.90 -12.73 10.03
C LYS A 342 -16.08 -12.17 11.45
N HIS A 343 -15.14 -12.47 12.36
CA HIS A 343 -15.12 -11.89 13.72
C HIS A 343 -15.13 -10.36 13.66
N ALA A 344 -14.30 -9.77 12.81
CA ALA A 344 -14.23 -8.32 12.67
C ALA A 344 -15.56 -7.70 12.17
N ILE A 345 -16.28 -8.38 11.27
CA ILE A 345 -17.62 -7.95 10.84
C ILE A 345 -18.64 -8.05 11.98
N GLU A 346 -18.67 -9.17 12.70
CA GLU A 346 -19.56 -9.40 13.84
C GLU A 346 -19.36 -8.35 14.94
N GLU A 347 -18.10 -8.03 15.22
CA GLU A 347 -17.69 -7.02 16.19
C GLU A 347 -17.74 -5.57 15.64
N LYS A 348 -18.18 -5.37 14.39
CA LYS A 348 -18.34 -4.06 13.76
C LYS A 348 -17.05 -3.24 13.70
N TYR A 349 -15.93 -3.90 13.38
CA TYR A 349 -14.72 -3.20 12.95
C TYR A 349 -15.01 -2.37 11.70
N ARG A 350 -14.26 -1.28 11.57
CA ARG A 350 -14.22 -0.46 10.38
C ARG A 350 -13.22 -1.06 9.39
N PHE A 351 -13.59 -1.14 8.13
CA PHE A 351 -12.79 -1.78 7.09
C PHE A 351 -12.06 -0.75 6.21
N PHE A 352 -10.99 -1.24 5.58
CA PHE A 352 -10.25 -0.59 4.51
C PHE A 352 -9.42 0.63 4.92
N SER A 353 -9.23 1.60 4.02
CA SER A 353 -8.20 2.63 4.11
C SER A 353 -8.26 3.52 5.34
N PHE A 354 -9.46 3.87 5.78
CA PHE A 354 -9.69 4.58 7.03
C PHE A 354 -10.23 3.68 8.12
N GLY A 355 -10.22 2.37 7.90
CA GLY A 355 -10.73 1.39 8.84
C GLY A 355 -9.87 1.27 10.09
N ASP A 356 -10.07 0.17 10.78
CA ASP A 356 -9.25 -0.29 11.89
C ASP A 356 -8.02 -1.06 11.37
N ALA A 357 -7.17 -1.48 12.31
CA ALA A 357 -5.93 -2.19 12.03
C ALA A 357 -6.00 -3.67 12.44
N MET A 358 -5.11 -4.46 11.87
CA MET A 358 -4.79 -5.82 12.28
C MET A 358 -3.28 -5.96 12.47
N PHE A 359 -2.86 -6.61 13.55
CA PHE A 359 -1.47 -7.03 13.76
C PHE A 359 -1.38 -8.55 13.70
N ILE A 360 -0.54 -9.07 12.82
CA ILE A 360 -0.38 -10.49 12.54
C ILE A 360 1.05 -10.91 12.86
N TYR A 361 1.20 -11.98 13.66
CA TYR A 361 2.50 -12.43 14.17
C TYR A 361 2.60 -13.95 14.37
#